data_AF-A0A7C1C9S8-F1
#
_entry.id   AF-A0A7C1C9S8-F1
#
_cell.length_a   1.000
_cell.length_b   1.000
_cell.length_c   1.000
_cell.angle_alpha   90.00
_cell.angle_beta   90.00
_cell.angle_gamma   90.00
#
_symmetry.space_group_name_H-M   'P 1'
#
loop_
_entity.id
_entity.type
_entity.pdbx_description
1 polymer ?
#
loop_
_entity_poly.entity_id
_entity_poly.type
_entity_poly.pdbx_seq_one_letter_code
_entity_poly.pdbx_strand_id
1 'polypeptide(L)' 'MLPKLALIFGLFSLTYMLNLPFGFFRGKTRKYSFKWFLYIHLPIPLIFLARTFSHLDFRYIPIFVVAAVLGQIFGGKIQI' A
#
# COMPACT_ATOMS: atom_id res chain seq x y z
N MET A 1 -5.88 20.67 13.32
CA MET A 1 -4.64 20.33 12.58
C MET A 1 -4.03 18.99 13.03
N LEU A 2 -3.82 18.75 14.33
CA LEU A 2 -3.34 17.46 14.87
C LEU A 2 -4.08 16.19 14.38
N PRO A 3 -5.43 16.14 14.32
CA PRO A 3 -6.13 14.91 13.94
C PRO A 3 -5.93 14.53 12.47
N LYS A 4 -5.77 15.50 11.57
CA LYS A 4 -5.54 15.24 10.14
C LYS A 4 -4.15 14.67 9.90
N LEU A 5 -3.13 15.17 10.60
CA LEU A 5 -1.78 14.64 10.50
C LEU A 5 -1.71 13.20 11.05
N ALA A 6 -2.34 12.94 12.19
CA ALA A 6 -2.45 11.60 12.75
C ALA A 6 -3.16 10.63 11.79
N LEU A 7 -4.23 11.07 11.13
CA LEU A 7 -4.96 10.29 10.13
C LEU A 7 -4.10 9.96 8.91
N ILE A 8 -3.36 10.95 8.38
CA ILE A 8 -2.44 10.75 7.26
C ILE A 8 -1.35 9.74 7.64
N PHE A 9 -0.75 9.89 8.83
CA PHE A 9 0.29 8.99 9.31
C PHE A 9 -0.25 7.57 9.56
N GLY A 10 -1.44 7.46 10.12
CA GLY A 10 -2.13 6.18 10.33
C GLY A 10 -2.41 5.47 9.01
N LEU A 11 -2.97 6.17 8.02
CA LEU A 11 -3.21 5.60 6.69
C LEU A 11 -1.92 5.29 5.93
N PHE A 12 -0.85 6.08 6.11
CA PHE A 12 0.46 5.78 5.55
C PHE A 12 0.99 4.46 6.11
N SER A 13 0.95 4.32 7.44
CA SER A 13 1.40 3.11 8.14
C SER A 13 0.57 1.89 7.75
N LEU A 14 -0.76 2.03 7.68
CA LEU A 14 -1.67 1.01 7.20
C LEU A 14 -1.34 0.60 5.75
N THR A 15 -1.13 1.58 4.87
CA THR A 15 -0.80 1.34 3.46
C THR A 15 0.51 0.58 3.32
N TYR A 16 1.52 0.97 4.08
CA TYR A 16 2.81 0.30 4.13
C TYR A 16 2.70 -1.14 4.63
N MET A 17 2.05 -1.33 5.79
CA MET A 17 1.85 -2.64 6.41
C MET A 17 1.01 -3.57 5.54
N LEU A 18 -0.01 -3.04 4.87
CA LEU A 18 -0.79 -3.79 3.89
C LEU A 18 0.10 -4.23 2.73
N ASN A 19 0.98 -3.36 2.20
CA ASN A 19 1.80 -3.71 1.04
C ASN A 19 3.00 -4.61 1.35
N LEU A 20 3.41 -4.78 2.61
CA LEU A 20 4.48 -5.72 3.00
C LEU A 20 4.18 -7.19 2.63
N PRO A 21 3.09 -7.83 3.08
CA PRO A 21 2.79 -9.21 2.72
C PRO A 21 2.54 -9.36 1.21
N PHE A 22 1.89 -8.38 0.58
CA PHE A 22 1.68 -8.39 -0.87
C PHE A 22 3.00 -8.28 -1.64
N GLY A 23 3.95 -7.46 -1.17
CA GLY A 23 5.31 -7.39 -1.70
C GLY A 23 6.03 -8.72 -1.61
N PHE A 24 5.92 -9.42 -0.48
CA PHE A 24 6.49 -10.75 -0.28
C PHE A 24 5.91 -11.78 -1.26
N PHE A 25 4.59 -11.88 -1.37
CA PHE A 25 3.95 -12.81 -2.31
C PHE A 25 4.24 -12.46 -3.78
N ARG A 26 4.28 -11.17 -4.13
CA ARG A 26 4.70 -10.69 -5.44
C ARG A 26 6.15 -11.09 -5.75
N GLY A 27 7.05 -11.00 -4.78
CA GLY A 27 8.45 -11.42 -4.91
C GLY A 27 8.61 -12.92 -5.17
N LYS A 28 7.73 -13.75 -4.60
CA LYS A 28 7.73 -15.22 -4.75
C LYS A 28 6.94 -15.74 -5.96
N THR A 29 6.42 -14.87 -6.83
CA THR A 29 5.65 -15.28 -8.02
C THR A 29 6.29 -14.86 -9.33
N ARG A 30 5.95 -15.57 -10.41
CA ARG A 30 6.42 -15.25 -11.77
C ARG A 30 5.97 -13.84 -12.13
N LYS A 31 6.93 -12.96 -12.45
CA LYS A 31 6.66 -11.60 -12.96
C LYS A 31 5.71 -11.67 -14.16
N TYR A 32 4.76 -10.73 -14.21
CA TYR A 32 3.71 -10.64 -15.24
C TYR A 32 2.72 -11.81 -15.29
N SER A 33 2.71 -12.70 -14.29
CA SER A 33 1.59 -13.63 -14.12
C SER A 33 0.35 -12.92 -13.59
N PHE A 34 -0.82 -13.56 -13.74
CA PHE A 34 -2.06 -13.06 -13.15
C PHE A 34 -1.96 -12.86 -11.63
N LYS A 35 -1.32 -13.80 -10.91
CA LYS A 35 -1.06 -13.66 -9.46
C LYS A 35 -0.18 -12.46 -9.14
N TRP A 36 0.89 -12.25 -9.92
CA TRP A 36 1.77 -11.11 -9.76
C TRP A 36 1.03 -9.78 -9.96
N PHE A 37 0.16 -9.72 -10.98
CA PHE A 37 -0.71 -8.57 -11.22
C PHE A 37 -1.66 -8.32 -10.03
N LEU A 38 -2.32 -9.37 -9.53
CA LEU A 38 -3.22 -9.27 -8.38
C LEU A 38 -2.48 -8.77 -7.14
N TYR A 39 -1.28 -9.26 -6.85
CA TYR A 39 -0.56 -8.82 -5.64
C TYR A 39 -0.14 -7.34 -5.66
N ILE A 40 -0.05 -6.74 -6.84
CA ILE A 40 0.19 -5.30 -6.98
C ILE A 40 -1.12 -4.50 -6.86
N HIS A 41 -2.19 -4.98 -7.49
CA HIS A 41 -3.41 -4.19 -7.66
C HIS A 41 -4.43 -4.39 -6.54
N LEU A 42 -4.47 -5.55 -5.88
CA LEU A 42 -5.44 -5.85 -4.83
C LEU A 42 -5.34 -4.90 -3.61
N PRO A 43 -4.15 -4.43 -3.20
CA PRO A 43 -4.06 -3.40 -2.17
C PRO A 43 -4.65 -2.04 -2.57
N ILE A 44 -4.68 -1.71 -3.87
CA ILE A 44 -5.05 -0.37 -4.35
C ILE A 44 -6.52 -0.02 -4.03
N PRO A 45 -7.53 -0.87 -4.32
CA PRO A 45 -8.91 -0.63 -3.90
C PRO A 45 -9.07 -0.46 -2.39
N LEU A 46 -8.33 -1.22 -1.57
CA LEU A 46 -8.40 -1.11 -0.11
C LEU A 46 -7.89 0.25 0.37
N ILE A 47 -6.76 0.71 -0.17
CA ILE A 47 -6.18 2.03 0.15
C ILE A 47 -7.11 3.14 -0.36
N PHE A 48 -7.70 2.98 -1.55
CA PHE A 48 -8.67 3.92 -2.12
C PHE A 48 -9.90 4.07 -1.21
N LEU A 49 -10.49 2.97 -0.74
CA LEU A 49 -11.62 2.99 0.17
C LEU A 49 -11.25 3.62 1.51
N ALA A 50 -10.14 3.20 2.13
CA ALA A 50 -9.68 3.74 3.40
C ALA A 50 -9.46 5.27 3.34
N ARG A 51 -8.85 5.76 2.26
CA ARG A 51 -8.63 7.19 2.01
C ARG A 51 -9.94 7.96 1.81
N THR A 52 -10.88 7.36 1.06
CA THR A 52 -12.17 7.99 0.73
C THR A 52 -13.07 8.08 1.96
N PHE A 53 -13.18 7.02 2.76
CA PHE A 53 -13.91 7.03 4.03
C PHE A 53 -13.28 7.95 5.08
N SER A 54 -11.98 8.24 4.95
CA SER A 54 -11.25 9.19 5.78
C SER A 54 -11.39 10.65 5.30
N HIS A 55 -12.19 10.91 4.26
CA HIS A 55 -12.41 12.23 3.66
C HIS A 55 -11.11 12.97 3.30
N LEU A 56 -10.08 12.23 2.89
CA LEU A 56 -8.82 12.83 2.46
C LEU A 56 -8.87 13.19 0.96
N ASP A 57 -8.47 14.42 0.67
CA ASP A 57 -8.38 14.96 -0.69
C ASP A 57 -7.41 14.17 -1.57
N PHE A 58 -7.60 14.25 -2.88
CA PHE A 58 -6.75 13.61 -3.88
C PHE A 58 -5.27 14.05 -3.79
N ARG A 59 -4.99 15.22 -3.23
CA ARG A 59 -3.61 15.73 -3.01
C ARG A 59 -2.74 14.82 -2.14
N TYR A 60 -3.35 13.93 -1.35
CA TYR A 60 -2.65 13.00 -0.46
C TYR A 60 -2.33 11.66 -1.12
N ILE A 61 -2.83 11.39 -2.34
CA ILE A 61 -2.55 10.15 -3.07
C ILE A 61 -1.05 9.89 -3.23
N PRO A 62 -0.20 10.88 -3.60
CA PRO A 62 1.24 10.63 -3.75
C PRO A 62 1.89 10.06 -2.49
N ILE A 63 1.46 10.50 -1.30
CA ILE A 63 1.99 10.00 -0.02
C ILE A 63 1.66 8.52 0.17
N PHE A 64 0.43 8.10 -0.16
CA PHE A 64 0.02 6.70 -0.07
C PHE A 64 0.64 5.83 -1.17
N VAL A 65 0.89 6.39 -2.36
CA VAL A 65 1.66 5.70 -3.40
C VAL A 65 3.08 5.41 -2.93
N VAL A 66 3.75 6.38 -2.29
CA VAL A 66 5.09 6.17 -1.71
C VAL A 66 5.04 5.06 -0.65
N ALA A 67 4.09 5.08 0.29
CA ALA A 67 3.92 4.00 1.26
C ALA A 67 3.73 2.63 0.60
N ALA A 68 2.87 2.56 -0.44
CA ALA A 68 2.57 1.33 -1.14
C ALA A 68 3.82 0.77 -1.85
N VAL A 69 4.57 1.63 -2.55
CA VAL A 69 5.81 1.27 -3.22
C VAL A 69 6.86 0.78 -2.22
N LEU A 70 7.04 1.49 -1.11
CA LEU A 70 7.96 1.07 -0.05
C LEU A 70 7.58 -0.30 0.51
N GLY A 71 6.29 -0.54 0.81
CA GLY A 71 5.80 -1.83 1.28
C GLY A 71 6.03 -2.95 0.26
N GLN A 72 5.78 -2.70 -1.02
CA GLN A 72 5.99 -3.67 -2.11
C GLN A 72 7.48 -4.01 -2.32
N ILE A 73 8.36 -3.03 -2.16
CA ILE A 73 9.82 -3.22 -2.28
C ILE A 73 10.34 -3.99 -1.07
N PHE A 74 10.09 -3.50 0.15
CA PHE A 74 10.62 -4.13 1.36
C PHE A 74 10.00 -5.51 1.58
N GLY A 75 8.70 -5.66 1.33
CA GLY A 75 8.01 -6.95 1.37
C GLY A 75 8.65 -7.95 0.41
N GLY A 76 8.98 -7.52 -0.81
CA GLY A 76 9.63 -8.37 -1.81
C GLY A 76 11.08 -8.76 -1.48
N LYS A 77 11.70 -8.10 -0.49
CA LYS A 77 13.04 -8.45 0.02
C LYS A 77 13.00 -9.40 1.22
N ILE A 78 11.84 -9.63 1.82
CA ILE A 78 11.70 -10.53 2.97
C ILE A 78 12.00 -11.96 2.49
N GLN A 79 13.04 -12.55 3.08
CA GLN A 79 13.42 -13.95 2.90
C GLN A 79 13.09 -14.69 4.19
N ILE A 80 11.96 -15.40 4.17
CA ILE A 80 11.56 -16.40 5.16
C ILE A 80 11.44 -17.72 4.42
#